data_AF-A0A258SA04-F1
#
_entry.id   AF-A0A258SA04-F1
#
_cell.length_a   1.000
_cell.length_b   1.000
_cell.length_c   1.000
_cell.angle_alpha   90.00
_cell.angle_beta   90.00
_cell.angle_gamma   90.00
#
_symmetry.space_group_name_H-M   'P 1'
#
loop_
_entity.id
_entity.type
_entity.pdbx_description
1 polymer ?
#
loop_
_entity_poly.entity_id
_entity_poly.type
_entity_poly.pdbx_seq_one_letter_code
_entity_poly.pdbx_strand_id
1 'polypeptide(L)'
;MIAASAMLGVPVTGPAPKDVAPPPPPYAGVYQPNGVDEIGVWKDADEDERMLANAPIVIRDEALNAYVRRVLCDTVGAERCKSARIYILRTPIFNASMMPNGAMRVLSGLLLRARNEAELGAVLGHEFGHFERRHSLAEFKVQRSATDLLSWATVLSATAATYGARSNFDQIQLSVYGSFYHFSRDQEREADRFGVGYLNASALRPQSASVVWQNIIAEAEASAKARGLKKPRFDKVAFFATHPPEAERAATLASLAAPEGAARDDGAARYKQAMAPWLPIFLDDQVKLNDFGGSDYLITTLAGNGWTAPLWLARGDLYRARGNPRDLVNAADFYGNAVALEPALPEAHRGLGLSLMKIGRRTEGQASLRRYLELKPNASDASMIGLLAATNGGSL
;
A
#
# COMPACT_ATOMS: atom_id res chain seq x y z
N MET A 1 -17.31 59.57 18.72
CA MET A 1 -16.64 58.71 19.70
C MET A 1 -17.47 57.47 19.91
N ILE A 2 -17.11 56.35 19.27
CA ILE A 2 -17.65 55.01 19.56
C ILE A 2 -16.42 54.13 19.74
N ALA A 3 -16.27 53.58 20.94
CA ALA A 3 -15.11 52.81 21.37
C ALA A 3 -15.20 51.37 20.89
N ALA A 4 -14.08 50.86 20.35
CA ALA A 4 -13.88 49.47 20.00
C ALA A 4 -13.46 48.65 21.23
N SER A 5 -14.16 47.56 21.51
CA SER A 5 -13.73 46.55 22.48
C SER A 5 -13.11 45.37 21.72
N ALA A 6 -11.80 45.22 21.85
CA ALA A 6 -11.06 44.04 21.44
C ALA A 6 -11.30 42.91 22.47
N MET A 7 -11.82 41.76 22.02
CA MET A 7 -11.81 40.54 22.83
C MET A 7 -10.49 39.81 22.61
N LEU A 8 -9.66 39.83 23.65
CA LEU A 8 -8.47 38.99 23.77
C LEU A 8 -8.91 37.54 24.02
N GLY A 9 -8.50 36.63 23.14
CA GLY A 9 -8.68 35.19 23.32
C GLY A 9 -7.82 34.66 24.46
N VAL A 10 -8.44 33.92 25.37
CA VAL A 10 -7.78 33.23 26.47
C VAL A 10 -7.07 31.98 25.92
N PRO A 11 -5.79 31.73 26.23
CA PRO A 11 -5.14 30.50 25.84
C PRO A 11 -5.68 29.35 26.72
N VAL A 12 -6.19 28.30 26.08
CA VAL A 12 -6.62 27.09 26.77
C VAL A 12 -5.36 26.30 27.17
N THR A 13 -4.85 26.53 28.38
CA THR A 13 -3.80 25.71 29.01
C THR A 13 -4.46 24.65 29.89
N GLY A 14 -5.01 23.60 29.26
CA GLY A 14 -5.37 22.36 29.94
C GLY A 14 -4.22 21.34 29.83
N PRO A 15 -4.05 20.41 30.79
CA PRO A 15 -3.10 19.31 30.60
C PRO A 15 -3.48 18.50 29.36
N ALA A 16 -2.48 18.07 28.58
CA ALA A 16 -2.70 17.17 27.45
C ALA A 16 -3.46 15.92 27.93
N PRO A 17 -4.38 15.36 27.13
CA PRO A 17 -5.05 14.10 27.46
C PRO A 17 -3.99 13.04 27.82
N LYS A 18 -4.22 12.27 28.90
CA LYS A 18 -3.22 11.34 29.49
C LYS A 18 -2.66 10.30 28.50
N ASP A 19 -3.36 10.07 27.40
CA ASP A 19 -3.03 9.05 26.42
C ASP A 19 -2.35 9.59 25.16
N VAL A 20 -2.14 10.91 25.01
CA VAL A 20 -1.44 11.44 23.82
C VAL A 20 0.00 10.92 23.78
N ALA A 21 0.40 10.36 22.64
CA ALA A 21 1.76 9.87 22.44
C ALA A 21 2.76 11.04 22.58
N PRO A 22 3.76 10.94 23.47
CA PRO A 22 4.79 11.95 23.54
C PRO A 22 5.64 11.94 22.26
N PRO A 23 6.37 13.02 21.95
CA PRO A 23 7.41 12.95 20.94
C PRO A 23 8.40 11.83 21.31
N PRO A 24 8.99 11.16 20.30
CA PRO A 24 10.01 10.16 20.55
C PRO A 24 11.19 10.78 21.32
N PRO A 25 11.97 9.98 22.09
CA PRO A 25 13.16 10.47 22.79
C PRO A 25 14.15 11.13 21.81
N PRO A 26 15.14 11.91 22.28
CA PRO A 26 16.19 12.41 21.40
C PRO A 26 16.86 11.27 20.61
N TYR A 27 17.11 11.49 19.32
CA TYR A 27 17.69 10.48 18.45
C TYR A 27 19.15 10.20 18.85
N ALA A 28 19.46 8.95 19.16
CA ALA A 28 20.77 8.53 19.66
C ALA A 28 21.76 8.10 18.57
N GLY A 29 21.42 8.26 17.29
CA GLY A 29 22.23 7.81 16.16
C GLY A 29 21.91 6.39 15.69
N VAL A 30 22.54 5.99 14.58
CA VAL A 30 22.37 4.65 14.00
C VAL A 30 22.98 3.62 14.94
N TYR A 31 22.16 2.65 15.35
CA TYR A 31 22.63 1.56 16.20
C TYR A 31 23.76 0.78 15.53
N GLN A 32 24.79 0.45 16.31
CA GLN A 32 25.84 -0.47 15.90
C GLN A 32 25.57 -1.83 16.56
N PRO A 33 25.50 -2.94 15.80
CA PRO A 33 25.24 -4.26 16.34
C PRO A 33 26.38 -4.71 17.27
N ASN A 34 26.01 -5.31 18.39
CA ASN A 34 26.96 -5.72 19.44
C ASN A 34 26.90 -7.23 19.68
N GLY A 35 28.05 -7.89 19.78
CA GLY A 35 28.10 -9.34 20.04
C GLY A 35 27.74 -10.19 18.81
N VAL A 36 28.01 -11.49 18.90
CA VAL A 36 28.02 -12.39 17.75
C VAL A 36 26.64 -12.51 17.08
N ASP A 37 25.58 -12.62 17.88
CA ASP A 37 24.23 -12.83 17.35
C ASP A 37 23.71 -11.59 16.59
N GLU A 38 23.93 -10.39 17.11
CA GLU A 38 23.47 -9.17 16.45
C GLU A 38 24.27 -8.87 15.18
N ILE A 39 25.58 -9.10 15.21
CA ILE A 39 26.45 -8.97 14.03
C ILE A 39 26.03 -9.97 12.95
N GLY A 40 25.65 -11.19 13.33
CA GLY A 40 25.11 -12.20 12.41
C GLY A 40 23.83 -11.72 11.71
N VAL A 41 22.83 -11.29 12.49
CA VAL A 41 21.56 -10.75 11.95
C VAL A 41 21.80 -9.56 11.03
N TRP A 42 22.73 -8.69 11.37
CA TRP A 42 23.06 -7.53 10.55
C TRP A 42 23.68 -7.94 9.22
N LYS A 43 24.62 -8.90 9.24
CA LYS A 43 25.24 -9.44 8.04
C LYS A 43 24.21 -10.12 7.13
N ASP A 44 23.27 -10.86 7.69
CA ASP A 44 22.18 -11.48 6.94
C ASP A 44 21.28 -10.41 6.31
N ALA A 45 20.96 -9.35 7.06
CA ALA A 45 20.22 -8.20 6.53
C ALA A 45 20.98 -7.46 5.41
N ASP A 46 22.30 -7.32 5.52
CA ASP A 46 23.15 -6.72 4.47
C ASP A 46 23.17 -7.57 3.19
N GLU A 47 23.20 -8.90 3.34
CA GLU A 47 23.11 -9.83 2.21
C GLU A 47 21.73 -9.79 1.55
N ASP A 48 20.65 -9.76 2.35
CA ASP A 48 19.28 -9.59 1.88
C ASP A 48 19.07 -8.25 1.17
N GLU A 49 19.61 -7.16 1.69
CA GLU A 49 19.59 -5.84 1.06
C GLU A 49 20.34 -5.86 -0.29
N ARG A 50 21.51 -6.49 -0.35
CA ARG A 50 22.28 -6.62 -1.61
C ARG A 50 21.50 -7.36 -2.68
N MET A 51 20.79 -8.45 -2.32
CA MET A 51 19.94 -9.18 -3.25
C MET A 51 18.71 -8.36 -3.66
N LEU A 52 18.06 -7.71 -2.69
CA LEU A 52 16.91 -6.84 -2.90
C LEU A 52 17.23 -5.72 -3.89
N ALA A 53 18.36 -5.02 -3.71
CA ALA A 53 18.76 -3.89 -4.55
C ALA A 53 18.87 -4.26 -6.04
N ASN A 54 19.16 -5.52 -6.34
CA ASN A 54 19.29 -6.05 -7.70
C ASN A 54 18.01 -6.72 -8.22
N ALA A 55 16.96 -6.85 -7.40
CA ALA A 55 15.75 -7.57 -7.78
C ALA A 55 14.96 -6.82 -8.89
N PRO A 56 14.34 -7.54 -9.84
CA PRO A 56 13.50 -6.93 -10.88
C PRO A 56 12.23 -6.24 -10.36
N ILE A 57 11.79 -6.61 -9.16
CA ILE A 57 10.57 -6.06 -8.53
C ILE A 57 10.78 -4.66 -7.95
N VAL A 58 12.03 -4.20 -7.80
CA VAL A 58 12.34 -2.87 -7.27
C VAL A 58 11.99 -1.79 -8.30
N ILE A 59 11.16 -0.83 -7.86
CA ILE A 59 10.86 0.39 -8.61
C ILE A 59 12.02 1.38 -8.41
N ARG A 60 12.78 1.61 -9.48
CA ARG A 60 13.99 2.47 -9.49
C ARG A 60 13.73 3.91 -9.93
N ASP A 61 12.46 4.29 -10.05
CA ASP A 61 12.09 5.66 -10.42
C ASP A 61 12.56 6.66 -9.37
N GLU A 62 13.41 7.59 -9.77
CA GLU A 62 14.05 8.55 -8.86
C GLU A 62 13.04 9.47 -8.20
N ALA A 63 12.02 9.91 -8.95
CA ALA A 63 11.00 10.83 -8.45
C ALA A 63 10.15 10.19 -7.35
N LEU A 64 9.70 8.95 -7.55
CA LEU A 64 8.93 8.21 -6.55
C LEU A 64 9.79 7.90 -5.30
N ASN A 65 11.03 7.47 -5.48
CA ASN A 65 11.93 7.18 -4.35
C ASN A 65 12.24 8.44 -3.53
N ALA A 66 12.53 9.56 -4.20
CA ALA A 66 12.73 10.85 -3.54
C ALA A 66 11.48 11.33 -2.80
N TYR A 67 10.30 11.13 -3.40
CA TYR A 67 9.01 11.46 -2.79
C TYR A 67 8.77 10.66 -1.50
N VAL A 68 8.88 9.33 -1.55
CA VAL A 68 8.64 8.47 -0.36
C VAL A 68 9.69 8.75 0.72
N ARG A 69 10.95 8.99 0.34
CA ARG A 69 12.00 9.44 1.28
C ARG A 69 11.65 10.76 1.94
N ARG A 70 11.14 11.74 1.19
CA ARG A 70 10.69 13.02 1.77
C ARG A 70 9.60 12.80 2.80
N VAL A 71 8.57 12.00 2.50
CA VAL A 71 7.47 11.72 3.45
C VAL A 71 8.00 11.05 4.73
N LEU A 72 8.94 10.10 4.62
CA LEU A 72 9.60 9.52 5.80
C LEU A 72 10.31 10.61 6.60
N CYS A 73 11.13 11.43 5.95
CA CYS A 73 11.89 12.49 6.61
C CYS A 73 10.99 13.54 7.28
N ASP A 74 9.89 13.93 6.65
CA ASP A 74 8.89 14.85 7.20
C ASP A 74 8.18 14.22 8.41
N THR A 75 8.07 12.89 8.46
CA THR A 75 7.44 12.16 9.57
C THR A 75 8.38 11.97 10.75
N VAL A 76 9.55 11.34 10.53
CA VAL A 76 10.45 10.93 11.64
C VAL A 76 11.52 11.99 11.96
N GLY A 77 11.67 13.01 11.12
CA GLY A 77 12.70 14.03 11.22
C GLY A 77 13.98 13.70 10.45
N ALA A 78 14.70 14.75 10.04
CA ALA A 78 15.82 14.67 9.12
C ALA A 78 16.97 13.76 9.60
N GLU A 79 17.34 13.82 10.88
CA GLU A 79 18.44 13.00 11.42
C GLU A 79 18.08 11.51 11.47
N ARG A 80 16.87 11.16 11.92
CA ARG A 80 16.37 9.79 11.93
C ARG A 80 16.30 9.20 10.53
N CYS A 81 15.75 9.96 9.59
CA CYS A 81 15.56 9.55 8.21
C CYS A 81 16.85 9.12 7.51
N LYS A 82 18.01 9.66 7.91
CA LYS A 82 19.33 9.26 7.36
C LYS A 82 19.67 7.80 7.63
N SER A 83 19.07 7.19 8.66
CA SER A 83 19.26 5.77 8.98
C SER A 83 18.57 4.83 7.99
N ALA A 84 17.58 5.33 7.26
CA ALA A 84 16.74 4.52 6.40
C ALA A 84 17.20 4.55 4.94
N ARG A 85 17.25 3.36 4.33
CA ARG A 85 17.49 3.16 2.90
C ARG A 85 16.23 2.53 2.31
N ILE A 86 15.51 3.29 1.48
CA ILE A 86 14.16 2.91 1.03
C ILE A 86 14.24 2.12 -0.28
N TYR A 87 13.50 1.01 -0.33
CA TYR A 87 13.31 0.17 -1.50
C TYR A 87 11.81 -0.01 -1.75
N ILE A 88 11.32 0.57 -2.85
CA ILE A 88 9.92 0.42 -3.25
C ILE A 88 9.77 -0.82 -4.12
N LEU A 89 8.91 -1.75 -3.71
CA LEU A 89 8.70 -3.04 -4.38
C LEU A 89 7.35 -3.04 -5.08
N ARG A 90 7.32 -3.40 -6.36
CA ARG A 90 6.09 -3.57 -7.14
C ARG A 90 5.37 -4.86 -6.74
N THR A 91 4.74 -4.82 -5.57
CA THR A 91 3.95 -5.89 -4.97
C THR A 91 2.62 -5.28 -4.51
N PRO A 92 1.46 -5.70 -5.04
CA PRO A 92 0.16 -5.07 -4.78
C PRO A 92 -0.42 -5.35 -3.38
N ILE A 93 0.40 -5.86 -2.45
CA ILE A 93 0.05 -6.11 -1.05
C ILE A 93 0.28 -4.84 -0.23
N PHE A 94 -0.67 -4.52 0.66
CA PHE A 94 -0.48 -3.48 1.67
C PHE A 94 0.58 -3.94 2.69
N ASN A 95 1.80 -3.42 2.60
CA ASN A 95 2.79 -3.61 3.65
C ASN A 95 3.94 -2.62 3.55
N ALA A 96 4.64 -2.42 4.67
CA ALA A 96 5.99 -1.91 4.72
C ALA A 96 6.74 -2.69 5.82
N SER A 97 8.06 -2.71 5.76
CA SER A 97 8.86 -3.27 6.84
C SER A 97 10.24 -2.65 6.87
N MET A 98 10.91 -2.73 8.02
CA MET A 98 12.27 -2.23 8.16
C MET A 98 13.19 -3.32 8.70
N MET A 99 14.26 -3.59 7.96
CA MET A 99 15.31 -4.53 8.36
C MET A 99 16.10 -3.99 9.54
N PRO A 100 16.74 -4.88 10.32
CA PRO A 100 17.65 -4.48 11.39
C PRO A 100 18.71 -3.48 10.91
N ASN A 101 19.26 -3.64 9.71
CA ASN A 101 20.31 -2.76 9.18
C ASN A 101 19.84 -1.37 8.71
N GLY A 102 18.53 -1.10 8.73
CA GLY A 102 17.94 0.16 8.28
C GLY A 102 17.43 0.17 6.84
N ALA A 103 17.49 -0.94 6.12
CA ALA A 103 16.81 -1.06 4.83
C ALA A 103 15.28 -1.14 5.03
N MET A 104 14.53 -0.20 4.46
CA MET A 104 13.07 -0.13 4.52
C MET A 104 12.47 -0.60 3.20
N ARG A 105 11.54 -1.56 3.28
CA ARG A 105 10.76 -2.05 2.15
C ARG A 105 9.39 -1.39 2.16
N VAL A 106 8.98 -0.84 1.02
CA VAL A 106 7.66 -0.22 0.84
C VAL A 106 6.98 -0.92 -0.34
N LEU A 107 5.89 -1.63 -0.09
CA LEU A 107 5.20 -2.37 -1.14
C LEU A 107 4.22 -1.44 -1.88
N SER A 108 4.10 -1.58 -3.20
CA SER A 108 3.22 -0.71 -4.00
C SER A 108 1.75 -0.79 -3.60
N GLY A 109 1.31 -1.90 -3.00
CA GLY A 109 -0.03 -2.00 -2.43
C GLY A 109 -0.29 -1.07 -1.23
N LEU A 110 0.75 -0.67 -0.48
CA LEU A 110 0.65 0.41 0.50
C LEU A 110 0.41 1.76 -0.20
N LEU A 111 1.20 2.04 -1.24
CA LEU A 111 1.10 3.29 -1.99
C LEU A 111 -0.26 3.45 -2.71
N LEU A 112 -0.88 2.35 -3.14
CA LEU A 112 -2.23 2.39 -3.72
C LEU A 112 -3.33 2.72 -2.69
N ARG A 113 -3.14 2.35 -1.42
CA ARG A 113 -4.16 2.44 -0.37
C ARG A 113 -4.08 3.72 0.45
N ALA A 114 -2.88 4.22 0.71
CA ALA A 114 -2.69 5.50 1.38
C ALA A 114 -3.32 6.63 0.55
N ARG A 115 -3.97 7.57 1.22
CA ARG A 115 -4.71 8.68 0.57
C ARG A 115 -3.95 9.99 0.57
N ASN A 116 -2.95 10.11 1.42
CA ASN A 116 -2.24 11.35 1.70
C ASN A 116 -0.88 11.04 2.34
N GLU A 117 -0.04 12.07 2.49
CA GLU A 117 1.30 11.94 3.08
C GLU A 117 1.23 11.55 4.55
N ALA A 118 0.24 12.01 5.30
CA ALA A 118 0.07 11.67 6.71
C ALA A 118 -0.25 10.19 6.94
N GLU A 119 -1.07 9.57 6.07
CA GLU A 119 -1.35 8.13 6.10
C GLU A 119 -0.13 7.29 5.72
N LEU A 120 0.61 7.70 4.67
CA LEU A 120 1.87 7.05 4.33
C LEU A 120 2.87 7.19 5.49
N GLY A 121 3.02 8.41 6.03
CA GLY A 121 3.87 8.73 7.17
C GLY A 121 3.51 7.91 8.43
N ALA A 122 2.23 7.66 8.69
CA ALA A 122 1.80 6.82 9.80
C ALA A 122 2.38 5.40 9.70
N VAL A 123 2.29 4.78 8.52
CA VAL A 123 2.83 3.43 8.30
C VAL A 123 4.35 3.44 8.34
N LEU A 124 5.00 4.38 7.66
CA LEU A 124 6.47 4.45 7.64
C LEU A 124 7.05 4.77 9.03
N GLY A 125 6.38 5.63 9.81
CA GLY A 125 6.75 5.96 11.18
C GLY A 125 6.56 4.79 12.14
N HIS A 126 5.51 3.99 11.96
CA HIS A 126 5.31 2.73 12.69
C HIS A 126 6.46 1.75 12.45
N GLU A 127 6.83 1.50 11.19
CA GLU A 127 7.97 0.64 10.83
C GLU A 127 9.29 1.18 11.37
N PHE A 128 9.48 2.51 11.31
CA PHE A 128 10.65 3.14 11.90
C PHE A 128 10.68 2.99 13.43
N GLY A 129 9.51 2.95 14.09
CA GLY A 129 9.37 2.62 15.50
C GLY A 129 9.90 1.22 15.82
N HIS A 130 9.53 0.20 15.03
CA HIS A 130 10.09 -1.16 15.17
C HIS A 130 11.61 -1.18 15.02
N PHE A 131 12.15 -0.44 14.06
CA PHE A 131 13.58 -0.32 13.84
C PHE A 131 14.31 0.37 15.00
N GLU A 132 13.85 1.55 15.43
CA GLU A 132 14.48 2.31 16.51
C GLU A 132 14.45 1.53 17.83
N ARG A 133 13.38 0.74 18.06
CA ARG A 133 13.23 -0.14 19.22
C ARG A 133 13.84 -1.53 19.04
N ARG A 134 14.37 -1.84 17.86
CA ARG A 134 15.06 -3.10 17.54
C ARG A 134 14.19 -4.33 17.78
N HIS A 135 12.89 -4.23 17.46
CA HIS A 135 11.94 -5.31 17.68
C HIS A 135 12.30 -6.59 16.91
N SER A 136 12.77 -6.47 15.66
CA SER A 136 13.21 -7.63 14.86
C SER A 136 14.40 -8.35 15.48
N LEU A 137 15.30 -7.61 16.15
CA LEU A 137 16.42 -8.22 16.84
C LEU A 137 15.99 -8.93 18.13
N ALA A 138 15.04 -8.34 18.86
CA ALA A 138 14.46 -8.99 20.04
C ALA A 138 13.76 -10.30 19.64
N GLU A 139 12.97 -10.28 18.57
CA GLU A 139 12.27 -11.46 18.06
C GLU A 139 13.25 -12.52 17.55
N PHE A 140 14.30 -12.13 16.82
CA PHE A 140 15.37 -13.04 16.42
C PHE A 140 16.00 -13.76 17.62
N LYS A 141 16.31 -13.03 18.70
CA LYS A 141 16.91 -13.62 19.91
C LYS A 141 15.96 -14.65 20.54
N VAL A 142 14.66 -14.36 20.59
CA VAL A 142 13.64 -15.31 21.07
C VAL A 142 13.62 -16.56 20.19
N GLN A 143 13.54 -16.41 18.87
CA GLN A 143 13.48 -17.55 17.94
C GLN A 143 14.74 -18.40 17.97
N ARG A 144 15.92 -17.78 17.99
CA ARG A 144 17.21 -18.47 18.12
C ARG A 144 17.33 -19.23 19.43
N SER A 145 16.80 -18.69 20.53
CA SER A 145 16.78 -19.39 21.82
C SER A 145 15.79 -20.56 21.87
N ALA A 146 14.73 -20.50 21.06
CA ALA A 146 13.67 -21.52 21.00
C ALA A 146 13.93 -22.62 19.96
N THR A 147 14.94 -22.47 19.09
CA THR A 147 15.17 -23.33 17.92
C THR A 147 16.54 -24.00 17.99
N ASP A 148 16.59 -25.33 17.86
CA ASP A 148 17.87 -26.07 17.81
C ASP A 148 18.64 -25.82 16.49
N LEU A 149 19.96 -25.99 16.52
CA LEU A 149 20.93 -25.63 15.47
C LEU A 149 20.58 -26.21 14.08
N LEU A 150 20.09 -27.45 14.03
CA LEU A 150 19.69 -28.15 12.80
C LEU A 150 18.49 -27.48 12.10
N SER A 151 17.54 -26.99 12.89
CA SER A 151 16.38 -26.26 12.37
C SER A 151 16.79 -24.89 11.82
N TRP A 152 17.86 -24.29 12.38
CA TRP A 152 18.34 -22.99 11.93
C TRP A 152 18.97 -23.02 10.51
N ALA A 153 19.74 -24.08 10.21
CA ALA A 153 20.35 -24.29 8.88
C ALA A 153 19.30 -24.44 7.76
N THR A 154 18.12 -24.97 8.09
CA THR A 154 17.01 -25.16 7.13
C THR A 154 16.36 -23.82 6.77
N VAL A 155 16.20 -22.89 7.72
CA VAL A 155 15.64 -21.55 7.45
C VAL A 155 16.59 -20.70 6.59
N LEU A 156 17.89 -20.73 6.88
CA LEU A 156 18.92 -20.05 6.08
C LEU A 156 18.98 -20.55 4.62
N SER A 157 18.66 -21.83 4.39
CA SER A 157 18.62 -22.39 3.04
C SER A 157 17.38 -21.95 2.25
N ALA A 158 16.27 -21.66 2.93
CA ALA A 158 15.03 -21.23 2.32
C ALA A 158 15.04 -19.74 1.90
N THR A 159 15.74 -18.87 2.62
CA THR A 159 15.88 -17.44 2.29
C THR A 159 16.63 -17.22 0.97
N ALA A 160 17.69 -17.97 0.69
CA ALA A 160 18.48 -17.84 -0.55
C ALA A 160 17.71 -18.16 -1.84
N ALA A 161 16.70 -19.05 -1.79
CA ALA A 161 15.87 -19.43 -2.94
C ALA A 161 14.83 -18.36 -3.34
N THR A 162 14.67 -17.30 -2.54
CA THR A 162 13.56 -16.32 -2.62
C THR A 162 13.68 -15.35 -3.81
N TYR A 163 14.89 -15.11 -4.32
CA TYR A 163 15.12 -14.02 -5.28
C TYR A 163 15.02 -14.44 -6.76
N GLY A 164 15.03 -15.75 -7.05
CA GLY A 164 15.07 -16.28 -8.42
C GLY A 164 13.72 -16.68 -9.03
N ALA A 165 12.67 -16.82 -8.23
CA ALA A 165 11.39 -17.35 -8.69
C ALA A 165 10.31 -16.26 -8.76
N ARG A 166 9.81 -15.99 -9.97
CA ARG A 166 8.56 -15.23 -10.20
C ARG A 166 7.31 -15.88 -9.59
N SER A 167 7.43 -17.08 -9.02
CA SER A 167 6.32 -17.79 -8.38
C SER A 167 6.32 -17.55 -6.86
N ASN A 168 5.26 -16.88 -6.40
CA ASN A 168 4.76 -16.83 -5.01
C ASN A 168 5.56 -15.99 -3.99
N PHE A 169 5.92 -14.75 -4.34
CA PHE A 169 6.38 -13.76 -3.35
C PHE A 169 5.43 -13.65 -2.14
N ASP A 170 4.11 -13.75 -2.36
CA ASP A 170 3.08 -13.72 -1.32
C ASP A 170 3.19 -14.90 -0.33
N GLN A 171 3.52 -16.10 -0.82
CA GLN A 171 3.66 -17.29 0.02
C GLN A 171 4.97 -17.28 0.82
N ILE A 172 6.03 -16.69 0.24
CA ILE A 172 7.34 -16.54 0.86
C ILE A 172 7.32 -15.40 1.90
N GLN A 173 6.59 -14.31 1.63
CA GLN A 173 6.34 -13.26 2.62
C GLN A 173 5.63 -13.85 3.84
N LEU A 174 4.64 -14.72 3.65
CA LEU A 174 3.87 -15.29 4.76
C LEU A 174 4.66 -16.31 5.59
N SER A 175 5.59 -17.07 4.98
CA SER A 175 6.28 -18.18 5.67
C SER A 175 7.57 -17.77 6.38
N VAL A 176 8.51 -17.12 5.68
CA VAL A 176 9.83 -16.81 6.24
C VAL A 176 9.83 -15.38 6.79
N TYR A 177 9.42 -14.40 5.99
CA TYR A 177 9.35 -13.01 6.46
C TYR A 177 8.30 -12.80 7.55
N GLY A 178 7.14 -13.46 7.43
CA GLY A 178 6.09 -13.40 8.44
C GLY A 178 6.57 -13.85 9.81
N SER A 179 7.45 -14.86 9.87
CA SER A 179 8.03 -15.32 11.14
C SER A 179 9.04 -14.33 11.72
N PHE A 180 9.93 -13.72 10.94
CA PHE A 180 10.92 -12.76 11.46
C PHE A 180 10.37 -11.38 11.83
N TYR A 181 9.21 -11.02 11.28
CA TYR A 181 8.56 -9.73 11.47
C TYR A 181 7.20 -9.86 12.16
N HIS A 182 6.94 -10.98 12.84
CA HIS A 182 5.82 -11.12 13.75
C HIS A 182 6.20 -10.50 15.10
N PHE A 183 5.48 -9.47 15.52
CA PHE A 183 5.78 -8.76 16.75
C PHE A 183 4.75 -9.06 17.84
N SER A 184 5.21 -9.05 19.09
CA SER A 184 4.33 -9.18 20.25
C SER A 184 3.37 -7.99 20.34
N ARG A 185 2.26 -8.15 21.07
CA ARG A 185 1.30 -7.06 21.30
C ARG A 185 1.94 -5.84 21.96
N ASP A 186 2.92 -6.06 22.85
CA ASP A 186 3.63 -4.97 23.51
C ASP A 186 4.55 -4.22 22.53
N GLN A 187 5.22 -4.94 21.63
CA GLN A 187 6.03 -4.35 20.57
C GLN A 187 5.18 -3.56 19.56
N GLU A 188 4.02 -4.07 19.17
CA GLU A 188 3.07 -3.35 18.31
C GLU A 188 2.55 -2.07 19.00
N ARG A 189 2.18 -2.14 20.30
CA ARG A 189 1.75 -0.97 21.08
C ARG A 189 2.86 0.06 21.24
N GLU A 190 4.10 -0.38 21.39
CA GLU A 190 5.26 0.51 21.45
C GLU A 190 5.53 1.18 20.10
N ALA A 191 5.47 0.42 19.00
CA ALA A 191 5.62 0.94 17.65
C ALA A 191 4.47 1.91 17.29
N ASP A 192 3.23 1.63 17.67
CA ASP A 192 2.08 2.54 17.52
C ASP A 192 2.33 3.86 18.25
N ARG A 193 2.83 3.81 19.50
CA ARG A 193 3.17 5.03 20.27
C ARG A 193 4.29 5.82 19.61
N PHE A 194 5.33 5.17 19.10
CA PHE A 194 6.41 5.85 18.38
C PHE A 194 5.90 6.44 17.05
N GLY A 195 5.17 5.65 16.26
CA GLY A 195 4.59 6.06 14.98
C GLY A 195 3.72 7.30 15.11
N VAL A 196 2.78 7.31 16.06
CA VAL A 196 1.93 8.48 16.33
C VAL A 196 2.74 9.61 16.97
N GLY A 197 3.71 9.31 17.85
CA GLY A 197 4.62 10.29 18.42
C GLY A 197 5.44 11.06 17.38
N TYR A 198 5.90 10.39 16.31
CA TYR A 198 6.53 11.02 15.15
C TYR A 198 5.58 12.01 14.46
N LEU A 199 4.35 11.59 14.20
CA LEU A 199 3.33 12.46 13.59
C LEU A 199 2.93 13.64 14.50
N ASN A 200 2.81 13.41 15.81
CA ASN A 200 2.53 14.46 16.79
C ASN A 200 3.62 15.54 16.76
N ALA A 201 4.89 15.14 16.56
CA ALA A 201 6.03 16.04 16.44
C ALA A 201 6.22 16.64 15.03
N SER A 202 5.52 16.15 14.00
CA SER A 202 5.67 16.61 12.62
C SER A 202 4.61 17.62 12.21
N ALA A 203 4.72 18.12 10.98
CA ALA A 203 3.70 18.99 10.38
C ALA A 203 2.49 18.21 9.82
N LEU A 204 2.51 16.87 9.84
CA LEU A 204 1.44 16.03 9.30
C LEU A 204 0.34 15.79 10.33
N ARG A 205 -0.87 15.49 9.86
CA ARG A 205 -2.03 15.16 10.72
C ARG A 205 -1.84 13.80 11.42
N PRO A 206 -1.75 13.71 12.76
CA PRO A 206 -1.55 12.44 13.46
C PRO A 206 -2.79 11.53 13.47
N GLN A 207 -4.00 12.09 13.32
CA GLN A 207 -5.24 11.32 13.26
C GLN A 207 -5.29 10.33 12.08
N SER A 208 -4.47 10.55 11.05
CA SER A 208 -4.37 9.67 9.88
C SER A 208 -3.94 8.24 10.25
N ALA A 209 -3.20 8.03 11.36
CA ALA A 209 -2.84 6.68 11.80
C ALA A 209 -4.07 5.79 12.07
N SER A 210 -5.09 6.34 12.74
CA SER A 210 -6.35 5.63 12.99
C SER A 210 -7.11 5.37 11.69
N VAL A 211 -7.11 6.34 10.76
CA VAL A 211 -7.79 6.24 9.46
C VAL A 211 -7.20 5.12 8.60
N VAL A 212 -5.87 4.96 8.57
CA VAL A 212 -5.22 3.82 7.88
C VAL A 212 -5.79 2.50 8.38
N TRP A 213 -5.82 2.30 9.69
CA TRP A 213 -6.31 1.05 10.28
C TRP A 213 -7.78 0.79 9.92
N GLN A 214 -8.63 1.80 10.04
CA GLN A 214 -10.05 1.70 9.67
C GLN A 214 -10.22 1.30 8.20
N ASN A 215 -9.46 1.91 7.29
CA ASN A 215 -9.52 1.62 5.86
C ASN A 215 -9.13 0.17 5.54
N ILE A 216 -8.08 -0.35 6.18
CA ILE A 216 -7.62 -1.73 5.94
C ILE A 216 -8.59 -2.76 6.51
N ILE A 217 -9.20 -2.49 7.66
CA ILE A 217 -10.26 -3.35 8.21
C ILE A 217 -11.48 -3.36 7.28
N ALA A 218 -11.93 -2.19 6.83
CA ALA A 218 -13.07 -2.08 5.93
C ALA A 218 -12.84 -2.77 4.57
N GLU A 219 -11.63 -2.68 4.02
CA GLU A 219 -11.25 -3.42 2.81
C GLU A 219 -11.30 -4.94 3.04
N ALA A 220 -10.74 -5.43 4.15
CA ALA A 220 -10.77 -6.85 4.50
C ALA A 220 -12.21 -7.37 4.71
N GLU A 221 -13.09 -6.56 5.29
CA GLU A 221 -14.52 -6.84 5.42
C GLU A 221 -15.23 -6.90 4.06
N ALA A 222 -14.91 -6.00 3.14
CA ALA A 222 -15.44 -6.02 1.78
C ALA A 222 -15.02 -7.30 1.04
N SER A 223 -13.75 -7.70 1.15
CA SER A 223 -13.24 -8.97 0.61
C SER A 223 -13.96 -10.18 1.20
N ALA A 224 -14.16 -10.21 2.52
CA ALA A 224 -14.86 -11.28 3.22
C ALA A 224 -16.32 -11.40 2.74
N LYS A 225 -17.03 -10.26 2.67
CA LYS A 225 -18.42 -10.17 2.23
C LYS A 225 -18.58 -10.68 0.79
N ALA A 226 -17.70 -10.27 -0.12
CA ALA A 226 -17.74 -10.71 -1.51
C ALA A 226 -17.52 -12.22 -1.68
N ARG A 227 -16.82 -12.86 -0.72
CA ARG A 227 -16.60 -14.32 -0.67
C ARG A 227 -17.69 -15.07 0.10
N GLY A 228 -18.74 -14.39 0.56
CA GLY A 228 -19.81 -14.99 1.36
C GLY A 228 -19.39 -15.35 2.79
N LEU A 229 -18.30 -14.77 3.30
CA LEU A 229 -17.83 -14.99 4.67
C LEU A 229 -18.50 -14.01 5.64
N LYS A 230 -18.80 -14.47 6.86
CA LYS A 230 -19.37 -13.61 7.92
C LYS A 230 -18.37 -12.60 8.49
N LYS A 231 -17.08 -12.95 8.48
CA LYS A 231 -15.98 -12.14 9.02
C LYS A 231 -14.70 -12.36 8.18
N PRO A 232 -13.78 -11.40 8.16
CA PRO A 232 -12.45 -11.60 7.56
C PRO A 232 -11.68 -12.73 8.24
N ARG A 233 -10.90 -13.46 7.43
CA ARG A 233 -9.86 -14.37 7.94
C ARG A 233 -8.54 -13.60 7.98
N PHE A 234 -8.37 -12.80 9.01
CA PHE A 234 -7.21 -11.90 9.12
C PHE A 234 -5.87 -12.64 9.11
N ASP A 235 -5.81 -13.85 9.66
CA ASP A 235 -4.63 -14.74 9.61
C ASP A 235 -4.17 -15.10 8.18
N LYS A 236 -5.01 -14.89 7.17
CA LYS A 236 -4.72 -15.16 5.75
C LYS A 236 -4.37 -13.91 4.95
N VAL A 237 -4.31 -12.75 5.58
CA VAL A 237 -3.92 -11.49 4.94
C VAL A 237 -2.48 -11.19 5.35
N ALA A 238 -1.59 -10.99 4.37
CA ALA A 238 -0.15 -10.86 4.61
C ALA A 238 0.20 -9.77 5.64
N PHE A 239 -0.47 -8.61 5.60
CA PHE A 239 -0.30 -7.53 6.58
C PHE A 239 -0.59 -7.97 8.01
N PHE A 240 -1.66 -8.75 8.22
CA PHE A 240 -2.11 -9.16 9.55
C PHE A 240 -1.31 -10.35 10.11
N ALA A 241 -0.46 -10.99 9.30
CA ALA A 241 0.51 -11.97 9.77
C ALA A 241 1.66 -11.32 10.54
N THR A 242 2.12 -10.15 10.10
CA THR A 242 3.16 -9.35 10.79
C THR A 242 2.56 -8.41 11.83
N HIS A 243 1.37 -7.85 11.58
CA HIS A 243 0.68 -6.91 12.47
C HIS A 243 -0.71 -7.43 12.86
N PRO A 244 -0.85 -8.21 13.95
CA PRO A 244 -2.11 -8.82 14.33
C PRO A 244 -3.27 -7.81 14.49
N PRO A 245 -4.50 -8.16 14.07
CA PRO A 245 -5.62 -7.26 14.19
C PRO A 245 -6.08 -7.14 15.65
N GLU A 246 -5.92 -5.97 16.27
CA GLU A 246 -6.57 -5.67 17.54
C GLU A 246 -7.83 -4.83 17.30
N ALA A 247 -8.97 -5.29 17.84
CA ALA A 247 -10.27 -4.63 17.66
C ALA A 247 -10.27 -3.16 18.12
N GLU A 248 -9.45 -2.86 19.14
CA GLU A 248 -9.34 -1.53 19.75
C GLU A 248 -8.25 -0.66 19.09
N ARG A 249 -7.43 -1.19 18.17
CA ARG A 249 -6.23 -0.49 17.67
C ARG A 249 -6.55 0.87 17.06
N ALA A 250 -7.60 0.97 16.23
CA ALA A 250 -8.01 2.25 15.67
C ALA A 250 -8.37 3.28 16.75
N ALA A 251 -9.07 2.86 17.81
CA ALA A 251 -9.43 3.76 18.91
C ALA A 251 -8.20 4.19 19.70
N THR A 252 -7.27 3.27 19.96
CA THR A 252 -5.98 3.56 20.60
C THR A 252 -5.15 4.54 19.77
N LEU A 253 -5.00 4.31 18.46
CA LEU A 253 -4.29 5.23 17.57
C LEU A 253 -4.92 6.63 17.57
N ALA A 254 -6.24 6.71 17.67
CA ALA A 254 -6.94 7.99 17.76
C ALA A 254 -6.68 8.71 19.09
N SER A 255 -6.58 7.99 20.23
CA SER A 255 -6.29 8.61 21.52
C SER A 255 -4.83 9.04 21.68
N LEU A 256 -3.91 8.35 20.99
CA LEU A 256 -2.49 8.73 20.92
C LEU A 256 -2.26 10.03 20.13
N ALA A 257 -3.16 10.38 19.20
CA ALA A 257 -3.00 11.52 18.30
C ALA A 257 -3.25 12.86 19.02
N ALA A 258 -2.31 13.80 18.87
CA ALA A 258 -2.40 15.14 19.45
C ALA A 258 -3.62 15.91 18.87
N PRO A 259 -4.57 16.38 19.71
CA PRO A 259 -5.79 17.04 19.24
C PRO A 259 -5.54 18.28 18.37
N GLU A 260 -4.54 19.09 18.71
CA GLU A 260 -4.11 20.26 17.94
C GLU A 260 -3.57 19.90 16.55
N GLY A 261 -3.18 18.65 16.35
CA GLY A 261 -2.75 18.12 15.06
C GLY A 261 -3.89 17.91 14.06
N ALA A 262 -5.15 17.93 14.49
CA ALA A 262 -6.29 17.65 13.62
C ALA A 262 -6.41 18.62 12.43
N ALA A 263 -6.03 19.88 12.62
CA ALA A 263 -6.08 20.92 11.58
C ALA A 263 -4.85 20.93 10.66
N ARG A 264 -3.84 20.10 10.92
CA ARG A 264 -2.62 20.04 10.10
C ARG A 264 -2.93 19.54 8.69
N ASP A 265 -2.09 19.96 7.75
CA ASP A 265 -2.12 19.46 6.37
C ASP A 265 -1.79 17.97 6.35
N ASP A 266 -2.59 17.18 5.63
CA ASP A 266 -2.36 15.76 5.45
C ASP A 266 -1.54 15.46 4.19
N GLY A 267 -1.33 16.44 3.31
CA GLY A 267 -0.57 16.31 2.07
C GLY A 267 -1.31 15.58 0.94
N ALA A 268 -2.64 15.47 0.99
CA ALA A 268 -3.43 14.75 -0.02
C ALA A 268 -3.16 15.18 -1.47
N ALA A 269 -3.04 16.48 -1.74
CA ALA A 269 -2.79 16.99 -3.09
C ALA A 269 -1.40 16.58 -3.61
N ARG A 270 -0.36 16.70 -2.77
CA ARG A 270 1.01 16.28 -3.10
C ARG A 270 1.09 14.79 -3.34
N TYR A 271 0.38 14.00 -2.52
CA TYR A 271 0.27 12.56 -2.66
C TYR A 271 -0.37 12.15 -3.98
N LYS A 272 -1.54 12.73 -4.28
CA LYS A 272 -2.24 12.46 -5.54
C LYS A 272 -1.36 12.79 -6.76
N GLN A 273 -0.64 13.90 -6.72
CA GLN A 273 0.26 14.28 -7.82
C GLN A 273 1.40 13.26 -8.00
N ALA A 274 2.05 12.84 -6.92
CA ALA A 274 3.15 11.88 -6.99
C ALA A 274 2.71 10.49 -7.42
N MET A 275 1.50 10.06 -7.02
CA MET A 275 0.95 8.75 -7.40
C MET A 275 0.33 8.72 -8.79
N ALA A 276 0.01 9.87 -9.41
CA ALA A 276 -0.71 9.91 -10.68
C ALA A 276 -0.06 9.07 -11.80
N PRO A 277 1.27 9.10 -12.02
CA PRO A 277 1.92 8.25 -13.04
C PRO A 277 1.86 6.75 -12.73
N TRP A 278 1.74 6.39 -11.45
CA TRP A 278 1.79 5.02 -10.95
C TRP A 278 0.41 4.39 -10.77
N LEU A 279 -0.63 5.21 -10.61
CA LEU A 279 -1.97 4.76 -10.29
C LEU A 279 -2.51 3.71 -11.29
N PRO A 280 -2.39 3.87 -12.62
CA PRO A 280 -2.85 2.84 -13.56
C PRO A 280 -2.14 1.49 -13.38
N ILE A 281 -0.83 1.53 -13.10
CA ILE A 281 0.01 0.34 -12.91
C ILE A 281 -0.40 -0.40 -11.64
N PHE A 282 -0.58 0.32 -10.53
CA PHE A 282 -0.93 -0.28 -9.25
C PHE A 282 -2.37 -0.80 -9.24
N LEU A 283 -3.30 -0.12 -9.92
CA LEU A 283 -4.67 -0.61 -10.10
C LEU A 283 -4.72 -1.91 -10.91
N ASP A 284 -3.95 -2.01 -12.00
CA ASP A 284 -3.83 -3.24 -12.78
C ASP A 284 -3.27 -4.40 -11.95
N ASP A 285 -2.21 -4.14 -11.16
CA ASP A 285 -1.65 -5.15 -10.24
C ASP A 285 -2.69 -5.58 -9.17
N GLN A 286 -3.50 -4.64 -8.65
CA GLN A 286 -4.56 -4.93 -7.68
C GLN A 286 -5.70 -5.76 -8.28
N VAL A 287 -6.15 -5.46 -9.51
CA VAL A 287 -7.20 -6.25 -10.18
C VAL A 287 -6.74 -7.71 -10.38
N LYS A 288 -5.45 -7.92 -10.66
CA LYS A 288 -4.85 -9.25 -10.82
C LYS A 288 -4.78 -10.09 -9.55
N LEU A 289 -4.95 -9.50 -8.36
CA LEU A 289 -5.06 -10.25 -7.11
C LEU A 289 -6.32 -11.11 -7.03
N ASN A 290 -7.29 -10.92 -7.94
CA ASN A 290 -8.55 -11.66 -7.97
C ASN A 290 -9.34 -11.55 -6.65
N ASP A 291 -9.19 -10.42 -5.95
CA ASP A 291 -9.96 -10.10 -4.76
C ASP A 291 -11.06 -9.09 -5.07
N PHE A 292 -12.19 -9.58 -5.59
CA PHE A 292 -13.25 -8.69 -6.09
C PHE A 292 -13.74 -7.69 -5.05
N GLY A 293 -14.02 -8.14 -3.83
CA GLY A 293 -14.59 -7.28 -2.78
C GLY A 293 -13.64 -6.16 -2.35
N GLY A 294 -12.39 -6.51 -2.05
CA GLY A 294 -11.37 -5.55 -1.66
C GLY A 294 -11.02 -4.58 -2.80
N SER A 295 -10.88 -5.08 -4.02
CA SER A 295 -10.58 -4.24 -5.18
C SER A 295 -11.71 -3.26 -5.52
N ASP A 296 -12.98 -3.70 -5.49
CA ASP A 296 -14.11 -2.78 -5.77
C ASP A 296 -14.26 -1.73 -4.67
N TYR A 297 -14.05 -2.12 -3.40
CA TYR A 297 -14.01 -1.20 -2.26
C TYR A 297 -12.88 -0.17 -2.44
N LEU A 298 -11.66 -0.63 -2.72
CA LEU A 298 -10.49 0.24 -2.89
C LEU A 298 -10.68 1.25 -4.03
N ILE A 299 -11.12 0.77 -5.20
CA ILE A 299 -11.39 1.62 -6.38
C ILE A 299 -12.48 2.65 -6.06
N THR A 300 -13.58 2.23 -5.44
CA THR A 300 -14.69 3.12 -5.07
C THR A 300 -14.24 4.18 -4.07
N THR A 301 -13.45 3.80 -3.06
CA THR A 301 -12.91 4.73 -2.08
C THR A 301 -11.87 5.68 -2.71
N LEU A 302 -11.09 5.22 -3.72
CA LEU A 302 -10.16 6.08 -4.50
C LEU A 302 -10.89 7.09 -5.38
N ALA A 303 -12.07 6.74 -5.88
CA ALA A 303 -12.90 7.71 -6.58
C ALA A 303 -13.34 8.84 -5.64
N GLY A 304 -13.70 8.54 -4.38
CA GLY A 304 -14.10 9.57 -3.41
C GLY A 304 -15.14 10.53 -4.01
N ASN A 305 -14.75 11.80 -4.21
CA ASN A 305 -15.61 12.85 -4.77
C ASN A 305 -15.61 12.94 -6.31
N GLY A 306 -14.83 12.11 -7.02
CA GLY A 306 -14.72 12.16 -8.47
C GLY A 306 -13.98 10.99 -9.09
N TRP A 307 -14.63 10.36 -10.07
CA TRP A 307 -14.02 9.31 -10.86
C TRP A 307 -13.02 9.86 -11.88
N THR A 308 -11.98 9.09 -12.15
CA THR A 308 -11.00 9.35 -13.21
C THR A 308 -11.03 8.23 -14.24
N ALA A 309 -10.52 8.47 -15.44
CA ALA A 309 -10.47 7.43 -16.47
C ALA A 309 -9.72 6.16 -16.02
N PRO A 310 -8.56 6.24 -15.32
CA PRO A 310 -7.91 5.05 -14.76
C PRO A 310 -8.75 4.28 -13.74
N LEU A 311 -9.53 4.96 -12.89
CA LEU A 311 -10.40 4.30 -11.90
C LEU A 311 -11.56 3.57 -12.57
N TRP A 312 -12.19 4.21 -13.58
CA TRP A 312 -13.23 3.57 -14.37
C TRP A 312 -12.70 2.39 -15.17
N LEU A 313 -11.52 2.53 -15.78
CA LEU A 313 -10.83 1.45 -16.49
C LEU A 313 -10.61 0.25 -15.56
N ALA A 314 -10.01 0.49 -14.39
CA ALA A 314 -9.72 -0.55 -13.41
C ALA A 314 -11.00 -1.25 -12.91
N ARG A 315 -12.08 -0.49 -12.67
CA ARG A 315 -13.37 -1.08 -12.29
C ARG A 315 -13.97 -1.91 -13.43
N GLY A 316 -13.85 -1.44 -14.67
CA GLY A 316 -14.25 -2.20 -15.86
C GLY A 316 -13.49 -3.52 -15.98
N ASP A 317 -12.17 -3.50 -15.78
CA ASP A 317 -11.33 -4.71 -15.78
C ASP A 317 -11.73 -5.69 -14.66
N LEU A 318 -11.99 -5.18 -13.46
CA LEU A 318 -12.40 -5.97 -12.31
C LEU A 318 -13.70 -6.76 -12.58
N TYR A 319 -14.71 -6.09 -13.13
CA TYR A 319 -15.99 -6.72 -13.45
C TYR A 319 -15.87 -7.65 -14.65
N ARG A 320 -15.14 -7.24 -15.70
CA ARG A 320 -14.90 -8.08 -16.88
C ARG A 320 -14.20 -9.39 -16.50
N ALA A 321 -13.28 -9.37 -15.54
CA ALA A 321 -12.55 -10.56 -15.08
C ALA A 321 -13.47 -11.64 -14.47
N ARG A 322 -14.61 -11.25 -13.87
CA ARG A 322 -15.60 -12.22 -13.34
C ARG A 322 -16.45 -12.89 -14.42
N GLY A 323 -16.59 -12.24 -15.58
CA GLY A 323 -17.08 -12.86 -16.81
C GLY A 323 -18.56 -13.29 -16.86
N ASN A 324 -19.37 -13.11 -15.80
CA ASN A 324 -20.79 -13.39 -15.89
C ASN A 324 -21.55 -12.28 -16.67
N PRO A 325 -22.73 -12.56 -17.25
CA PRO A 325 -23.41 -11.63 -18.15
C PRO A 325 -23.71 -10.25 -17.55
N ARG A 326 -24.10 -10.19 -16.27
CA ARG A 326 -24.39 -8.91 -15.59
C ARG A 326 -23.12 -8.10 -15.38
N ASP A 327 -22.02 -8.75 -15.01
CA ASP A 327 -20.74 -8.06 -14.83
C ASP A 327 -20.17 -7.54 -16.15
N LEU A 328 -20.42 -8.21 -17.27
CA LEU A 328 -20.00 -7.72 -18.59
C LEU A 328 -20.77 -6.48 -19.04
N VAL A 329 -22.05 -6.36 -18.68
CA VAL A 329 -22.82 -5.12 -18.89
C VAL A 329 -22.23 -3.99 -18.06
N ASN A 330 -22.03 -4.20 -16.75
CA ASN A 330 -21.40 -3.22 -15.88
C ASN A 330 -20.00 -2.81 -16.37
N ALA A 331 -19.19 -3.79 -16.82
CA ALA A 331 -17.87 -3.52 -17.36
C ALA A 331 -17.93 -2.62 -18.60
N ALA A 332 -18.86 -2.88 -19.53
CA ALA A 332 -19.07 -2.01 -20.69
C ALA A 332 -19.44 -0.58 -20.27
N ASP A 333 -20.33 -0.42 -19.29
CA ASP A 333 -20.68 0.91 -18.78
C ASP A 333 -19.49 1.62 -18.12
N PHE A 334 -18.69 0.92 -17.32
CA PHE A 334 -17.49 1.48 -16.69
C PHE A 334 -16.44 1.90 -17.72
N TYR A 335 -16.16 1.07 -18.73
CA TYR A 335 -15.25 1.48 -19.79
C TYR A 335 -15.81 2.63 -20.62
N GLY A 336 -17.13 2.70 -20.85
CA GLY A 336 -17.78 3.85 -21.48
C GLY A 336 -17.54 5.14 -20.71
N ASN A 337 -17.64 5.10 -19.38
CA ASN A 337 -17.29 6.23 -18.52
C ASN A 337 -15.80 6.61 -18.60
N ALA A 338 -14.90 5.64 -18.70
CA ALA A 338 -13.47 5.90 -18.91
C ALA A 338 -13.22 6.60 -20.26
N VAL A 339 -13.83 6.11 -21.34
CA VAL A 339 -13.74 6.71 -22.69
C VAL A 339 -14.34 8.12 -22.72
N ALA A 340 -15.43 8.36 -21.99
CA ALA A 340 -16.04 9.69 -21.92
C ALA A 340 -15.11 10.73 -21.25
N LEU A 341 -14.36 10.32 -20.23
CA LEU A 341 -13.37 11.18 -19.57
C LEU A 341 -12.07 11.33 -20.38
N GLU A 342 -11.62 10.25 -21.01
CA GLU A 342 -10.38 10.22 -21.78
C GLU A 342 -10.56 9.43 -23.09
N PRO A 343 -11.05 10.08 -24.17
CA PRO A 343 -11.33 9.41 -25.44
C PRO A 343 -10.10 8.80 -26.13
N ALA A 344 -8.90 9.22 -25.72
CA ALA A 344 -7.63 8.74 -26.22
C ALA A 344 -7.06 7.55 -25.43
N LEU A 345 -7.74 7.07 -24.39
CA LEU A 345 -7.30 5.93 -23.56
C LEU A 345 -7.53 4.59 -24.29
N PRO A 346 -6.48 3.95 -24.85
CA PRO A 346 -6.66 2.78 -25.71
C PRO A 346 -7.23 1.57 -24.96
N GLU A 347 -6.75 1.32 -23.75
CA GLU A 347 -7.16 0.17 -22.92
C GLU A 347 -8.66 0.21 -22.59
N ALA A 348 -9.25 1.39 -22.46
CA ALA A 348 -10.68 1.56 -22.23
C ALA A 348 -11.50 1.17 -23.47
N HIS A 349 -11.07 1.59 -24.67
CA HIS A 349 -11.69 1.16 -25.94
C HIS A 349 -11.59 -0.35 -26.15
N ARG A 350 -10.44 -0.94 -25.81
CA ARG A 350 -10.23 -2.39 -25.87
C ARG A 350 -11.20 -3.12 -24.94
N GLY A 351 -11.25 -2.72 -23.67
CA GLY A 351 -12.14 -3.29 -22.67
C GLY A 351 -13.61 -3.15 -23.05
N LEU A 352 -14.02 -1.95 -23.45
CA LEU A 352 -15.37 -1.63 -23.92
C LEU A 352 -15.77 -2.54 -25.09
N GLY A 353 -14.91 -2.60 -26.11
CA GLY A 353 -15.14 -3.41 -27.30
C GLY A 353 -15.33 -4.89 -26.99
N LEU A 354 -14.42 -5.47 -26.19
CA LEU A 354 -14.51 -6.88 -25.78
C LEU A 354 -15.77 -7.19 -24.95
N SER A 355 -16.14 -6.30 -24.02
CA SER A 355 -17.35 -6.47 -23.21
C SER A 355 -18.63 -6.37 -24.06
N LEU A 356 -18.72 -5.36 -24.94
CA LEU A 356 -19.86 -5.17 -25.86
C LEU A 356 -20.05 -6.37 -26.80
N MET A 357 -18.95 -6.91 -27.34
CA MET A 357 -18.99 -8.11 -28.17
C MET A 357 -19.58 -9.32 -27.42
N LYS A 358 -19.18 -9.50 -26.16
CA LYS A 358 -19.66 -10.62 -25.33
C LYS A 358 -21.14 -10.50 -24.92
N ILE A 359 -21.68 -9.28 -24.84
CA ILE A 359 -23.10 -9.05 -24.53
C ILE A 359 -23.98 -8.88 -25.78
N GLY A 360 -23.45 -9.17 -26.98
CA GLY A 360 -24.21 -9.17 -28.23
C GLY A 360 -24.32 -7.81 -28.94
N ARG A 361 -23.74 -6.74 -28.39
CA ARG A 361 -23.69 -5.39 -29.01
C ARG A 361 -22.56 -5.28 -30.01
N ARG A 362 -22.59 -6.15 -31.03
CA ARG A 362 -21.47 -6.41 -31.95
C ARG A 362 -20.98 -5.17 -32.69
N THR A 363 -21.87 -4.37 -33.25
CA THR A 363 -21.52 -3.18 -34.04
C THR A 363 -20.77 -2.14 -33.22
N GLU A 364 -21.24 -1.87 -32.00
CA GLU A 364 -20.61 -0.93 -31.07
C GLU A 364 -19.29 -1.47 -30.54
N GLY A 365 -19.23 -2.78 -30.27
CA GLY A 365 -18.01 -3.47 -29.90
C GLY A 365 -16.93 -3.34 -30.97
N GLN A 366 -17.27 -3.58 -32.23
CA GLN A 366 -16.36 -3.43 -33.38
C GLN A 366 -15.89 -1.98 -33.57
N ALA A 367 -16.77 -1.00 -33.40
CA ALA A 367 -16.37 0.40 -33.44
C ALA A 367 -15.32 0.74 -32.37
N SER A 368 -15.53 0.28 -31.13
CA SER A 368 -14.58 0.51 -30.03
C SER A 368 -13.25 -0.22 -30.27
N LEU A 369 -13.27 -1.46 -30.76
CA LEU A 369 -12.04 -2.20 -31.07
C LEU A 369 -11.24 -1.58 -32.22
N ARG A 370 -11.91 -1.01 -33.25
CA ARG A 370 -11.21 -0.23 -34.29
C ARG A 370 -10.53 0.99 -33.69
N ARG A 371 -11.21 1.70 -32.79
CA ARG A 371 -10.61 2.86 -32.11
C ARG A 371 -9.39 2.48 -31.27
N TYR A 372 -9.42 1.34 -30.60
CA TYR A 372 -8.23 0.80 -29.91
C TYR A 372 -7.05 0.58 -30.87
N LEU A 373 -7.30 -0.03 -32.04
CA LEU A 373 -6.25 -0.29 -33.03
C LEU A 373 -5.70 0.99 -33.67
N GLU A 374 -6.53 2.02 -33.85
CA GLU A 374 -6.06 3.35 -34.29
C GLU A 374 -5.14 4.01 -33.26
N LEU A 375 -5.51 3.91 -31.97
CA LEU A 375 -4.74 4.53 -30.88
C LEU A 375 -3.46 3.74 -30.55
N LYS A 376 -3.46 2.41 -30.75
CA LYS A 376 -2.37 1.51 -30.38
C LYS A 376 -2.13 0.44 -31.47
N PRO A 377 -1.67 0.84 -32.68
CA PRO A 377 -1.55 -0.07 -33.82
C PRO A 377 -0.52 -1.19 -33.62
N ASN A 378 0.48 -0.96 -32.79
CA ASN A 378 1.57 -1.91 -32.52
C ASN A 378 1.34 -2.73 -31.24
N ALA A 379 0.10 -2.81 -30.74
CA ALA A 379 -0.21 -3.64 -29.58
C ALA A 379 0.09 -5.12 -29.88
N SER A 380 0.57 -5.86 -28.88
CA SER A 380 0.91 -7.29 -29.04
C SER A 380 -0.28 -8.16 -29.42
N ASP A 381 -1.51 -7.70 -29.15
CA ASP A 381 -2.76 -8.37 -29.48
C ASP A 381 -3.49 -7.75 -30.68
N ALA A 382 -2.88 -6.81 -31.39
CA ALA A 382 -3.51 -6.07 -32.49
C ALA A 382 -4.08 -7.00 -33.56
N SER A 383 -3.35 -8.05 -33.95
CA SER A 383 -3.83 -9.03 -34.94
C SER A 383 -5.12 -9.74 -34.49
N MET A 384 -5.18 -10.17 -33.23
CA MET A 384 -6.36 -10.83 -32.66
C MET A 384 -7.54 -9.87 -32.59
N ILE A 385 -7.30 -8.64 -32.12
CA ILE A 385 -8.35 -7.62 -32.03
C ILE A 385 -8.83 -7.20 -33.42
N GLY A 386 -7.96 -7.16 -34.43
CA GLY A 386 -8.32 -6.87 -35.82
C GLY A 386 -9.34 -7.84 -36.38
N LEU A 387 -9.22 -9.14 -36.08
CA LEU A 387 -10.20 -10.15 -36.48
C LEU A 387 -11.58 -9.92 -35.85
N LEU A 388 -11.61 -9.50 -34.58
CA LEU A 388 -12.86 -9.19 -33.88
C LEU A 388 -13.51 -7.89 -34.36
N ALA A 389 -12.68 -6.91 -34.72
CA ALA A 389 -13.08 -5.59 -35.21
C ALA A 389 -13.62 -5.62 -36.66
N ALA A 390 -13.29 -6.63 -37.44
CA ALA A 390 -13.77 -6.79 -38.81
C ALA A 390 -15.29 -7.03 -38.85
N THR A 391 -16.00 -6.24 -39.67
CA THR A 391 -17.38 -6.54 -40.04
C THR A 391 -17.39 -7.83 -40.86
N ASN A 392 -18.24 -8.81 -40.53
CA ASN A 392 -18.46 -9.96 -41.43
C ASN A 392 -19.13 -9.45 -42.72
N GLY A 393 -18.32 -8.97 -43.66
CA GLY A 393 -18.70 -8.67 -45.04
C GLY A 393 -18.33 -9.84 -45.94
N GLY A 394 -18.86 -11.02 -45.62
CA GLY A 394 -18.81 -12.19 -46.49
C GLY A 394 -20.24 -12.53 -46.88
N SER A 395 -20.72 -11.88 -47.93
CA SER A 395 -21.87 -12.36 -48.71
C SER A 395 -21.52 -13.77 -49.19
N LEU A 396 -22.33 -14.76 -48.82
CA LEU A 396 -22.48 -15.99 -49.61
C LEU A 396 -23.65 -15.82 -50.55
#